data_AF-A0A965G9R8-F1
#
_entry.id   AF-A0A965G9R8-F1
#
_cell.length_a   1.000
_cell.length_b   1.000
_cell.length_c   1.000
_cell.angle_alpha   90.00
_cell.angle_beta   90.00
_cell.angle_gamma   90.00
#
_symmetry.space_group_name_H-M   'P 1'
#
loop_
_entity.id
_entity.type
_entity.pdbx_description
1 polymer ?
#
loop_
_entity_poly.entity_id
_entity_poly.type
_entity_poly.pdbx_seq_one_letter_code
_entity_poly.pdbx_strand_id
1 'polypeptide(L)' 'MFTGLPEYPWQKLKPYRAIAEKHSNGIVDLSVGSPVDPTPEVIQKAIDSSTNAPGYPSTAGSPEFRAAVAEWFKRRRGV' A
#
# COMPACT_ATOMS: atom_id res chain seq x y z
N MET A 1 -22.56 -17.85 3.35
CA MET A 1 -21.18 -17.51 3.74
C MET A 1 -20.25 -17.84 2.58
N PHE A 2 -19.28 -16.99 2.25
CA PHE A 2 -18.33 -17.23 1.15
C PHE A 2 -17.33 -18.33 1.55
N THR A 3 -17.42 -19.53 0.97
CA THR A 3 -16.57 -20.68 1.31
C THR A 3 -15.59 -21.09 0.19
N GLY A 4 -15.67 -20.46 -0.98
CA GLY A 4 -14.83 -20.78 -2.14
C GLY A 4 -13.70 -19.78 -2.43
N LEU A 5 -13.44 -18.83 -1.53
CA LEU A 5 -12.37 -17.86 -1.72
C LEU A 5 -11.03 -18.47 -1.29
N PRO A 6 -9.96 -18.31 -2.08
CA PRO A 6 -8.65 -18.80 -1.69
C PRO A 6 -8.10 -18.01 -0.50
N GLU A 7 -7.31 -18.68 0.34
CA GLU A 7 -6.47 -17.98 1.31
C GLU A 7 -5.43 -17.10 0.59
N TYR A 8 -5.05 -16.01 1.24
CA TYR A 8 -3.97 -15.16 0.76
C TYR A 8 -2.67 -15.97 0.61
N PRO A 9 -1.93 -15.82 -0.51
CA PRO A 9 -0.74 -16.62 -0.78
C PRO A 9 0.31 -16.62 0.34
N TRP A 10 0.53 -15.48 1.02
CA TRP A 10 1.50 -15.37 2.12
C TRP A 10 1.08 -16.11 3.39
N GLN A 11 -0.21 -16.43 3.58
CA GLN A 11 -0.63 -17.24 4.72
C GLN A 11 -0.10 -18.67 4.65
N LYS A 12 0.12 -19.19 3.43
CA LYS A 12 0.78 -20.48 3.20
C LYS A 12 2.24 -20.50 3.69
N LEU A 13 2.83 -19.32 3.94
CA LEU A 13 4.21 -19.20 4.43
C LEU A 13 4.31 -19.27 5.96
N LYS A 14 3.19 -19.21 6.70
CA LYS A 14 3.16 -19.27 8.18
C LYS A 14 3.92 -20.48 8.77
N PRO A 15 3.77 -21.72 8.26
CA PRO A 15 4.49 -22.87 8.82
C PRO A 15 6.01 -22.74 8.69
N TYR A 16 6.49 -22.19 7.58
CA TYR A 16 7.92 -22.00 7.32
C TYR A 16 8.49 -20.86 8.16
N ARG A 17 7.71 -19.80 8.38
CA ARG A 17 8.06 -18.72 9.31
C ARG A 17 8.29 -19.27 10.73
N ALA A 18 7.38 -20.10 11.23
CA ALA A 18 7.50 -20.70 12.56
C ALA A 18 8.73 -21.64 12.71
N ILE A 19 9.20 -22.24 11.61
CA ILE A 19 10.46 -23.00 11.60
C ILE A 19 11.65 -22.04 11.62
N ALA A 20 11.63 -21.01 10.77
CA ALA A 20 12.73 -20.07 10.63
C ALA A 20 12.95 -19.20 11.89
N GLU A 21 11.88 -18.86 12.62
CA GLU A 21 11.94 -18.14 13.90
C GLU A 21 12.71 -18.91 14.99
N LYS A 22 12.93 -20.23 14.84
CA LYS A 22 13.72 -21.04 15.79
C LYS A 22 15.24 -20.90 15.59
N HIS A 23 15.70 -20.26 14.52
CA HIS A 23 17.13 -20.01 14.32
C HIS A 23 17.62 -18.93 15.30
N SER A 24 18.85 -19.08 15.80
CA SER A 24 19.44 -18.19 16.82
C SER A 24 19.48 -16.71 16.41
N ASN A 25 19.57 -16.44 15.11
CA ASN A 25 19.66 -15.09 14.56
C ASN A 25 18.31 -14.56 14.06
N GLY A 26 17.21 -15.30 14.32
CA GLY A 26 15.86 -14.97 13.84
C GLY A 26 15.65 -15.23 12.36
N ILE A 27 14.57 -14.64 11.83
CA ILE A 27 14.11 -14.78 10.44
C ILE A 27 14.36 -13.50 9.63
N VAL A 28 14.73 -13.66 8.35
CA VAL A 28 14.59 -12.60 7.34
C VAL A 28 13.24 -12.80 6.65
N ASP A 29 12.23 -12.02 7.04
CA ASP A 29 10.87 -12.18 6.53
C ASP A 29 10.70 -11.47 5.18
N LEU A 30 10.72 -12.26 4.09
CA LEU A 30 10.47 -11.81 2.71
C LEU A 30 9.08 -12.23 2.20
N SER A 31 8.15 -12.56 3.10
CA SER A 31 6.85 -13.14 2.75
C SER A 31 5.82 -12.12 2.24
N VAL A 32 6.01 -10.83 2.54
CA VAL A 32 5.07 -9.75 2.21
C VAL A 32 5.80 -8.60 1.51
N GLY A 33 5.30 -8.22 0.33
CA GLY A 33 5.84 -7.12 -0.48
C GLY A 33 5.42 -5.72 -0.03
N SER A 34 5.16 -5.52 1.27
CA SER A 34 4.83 -4.20 1.82
C SER A 34 6.12 -3.40 2.02
N PRO A 35 6.21 -2.15 1.54
CA PRO A 35 7.36 -1.30 1.81
C PRO A 35 7.50 -1.08 3.32
N VAL A 36 8.74 -1.07 3.81
CA VAL A 36 9.08 -0.80 5.22
C VAL A 36 9.54 0.63 5.46
N ASP A 37 9.88 1.34 4.38
CA ASP A 37 10.33 2.72 4.47
C ASP A 37 9.19 3.66 4.88
N PRO A 38 9.49 4.73 5.63
CA PRO A 38 8.50 5.76 5.95
C PRO A 38 7.92 6.40 4.69
N THR A 39 6.63 6.71 4.73
CA THR A 39 5.99 7.56 3.72
C THR A 39 6.77 8.88 3.57
N PRO A 40 7.06 9.37 2.35
CA PRO A 40 7.78 10.64 2.17
C PRO A 40 7.10 11.83 2.87
N GLU A 41 7.88 12.71 3.50
CA GLU A 41 7.35 13.87 4.26
C GLU A 41 6.42 14.77 3.46
N VAL A 42 6.67 14.94 2.17
CA VAL A 42 5.82 15.77 1.29
C VAL A 42 4.37 15.25 1.25
N ILE A 43 4.17 13.94 1.35
CA ILE A 43 2.84 13.33 1.40
C ILE A 43 2.22 13.50 2.78
N GLN A 44 3.01 13.26 3.85
CA GLN A 44 2.56 13.44 5.23
C GLN A 44 2.04 14.87 5.45
N LYS A 45 2.85 15.88 5.09
CA LYS A 45 2.50 17.31 5.21
C LYS A 45 1.26 17.68 4.40
N ALA A 46 1.12 17.14 3.18
CA ALA A 46 -0.05 17.40 2.35
C ALA A 46 -1.35 16.90 3.01
N ILE A 47 -1.32 15.70 3.59
CA ILE A 47 -2.46 15.14 4.34
C ILE A 47 -2.75 15.99 5.57
N ASP A 48 -1.74 16.30 6.39
CA ASP A 48 -1.89 17.07 7.62
C ASP A 48 -2.56 18.43 7.36
N SER A 49 -2.11 19.14 6.32
CA SER A 49 -2.65 20.43 5.92
C SER A 49 -4.06 20.39 5.30
N SER A 50 -4.53 19.21 4.89
CA SER A 50 -5.80 19.02 4.15
C SER A 50 -6.87 18.27 4.96
N THR A 51 -6.67 18.14 6.28
CA THR A 51 -7.54 17.33 7.15
C THR A 51 -8.97 17.85 7.27
N ASN A 52 -9.19 19.16 7.12
CA ASN A 52 -10.51 19.77 7.13
C ASN A 52 -11.14 19.78 5.73
N ALA A 53 -11.68 18.63 5.30
CA ALA A 53 -12.32 18.45 4.00
C ALA A 53 -13.78 17.97 4.15
N PRO A 54 -14.72 18.87 4.51
CA PRO A 54 -16.12 18.50 4.70
C PRO A 54 -16.81 18.16 3.37
N GLY A 55 -17.79 17.25 3.44
CA GLY A 55 -18.59 16.81 2.29
C GLY A 55 -18.15 15.45 1.75
N TYR A 56 -19.02 14.84 0.94
CA TYR A 56 -18.72 13.56 0.31
C TYR A 56 -17.85 13.76 -0.93
N PRO A 57 -16.75 13.00 -1.08
CA PRO A 57 -15.95 13.03 -2.30
C PRO A 57 -16.75 12.46 -3.47
N SER A 58 -16.41 12.90 -4.68
CA SER A 58 -16.97 12.30 -5.89
C SER A 58 -16.46 10.85 -6.05
N THR A 59 -17.29 9.97 -6.60
CA THR A 59 -16.90 8.59 -6.90
C THR A 59 -15.70 8.50 -7.83
N ALA A 60 -15.52 9.48 -8.72
CA ALA A 60 -14.40 9.52 -9.67
C ALA A 60 -13.12 10.15 -9.08
N GLY A 61 -13.15 10.66 -7.84
CA GLY A 61 -12.11 11.51 -7.27
C GLY A 61 -12.24 12.98 -7.68
N SER A 62 -11.36 13.85 -7.17
CA SER A 62 -11.39 15.28 -7.51
C SER A 62 -10.85 15.55 -8.92
N PRO A 63 -11.30 16.60 -9.62
CA PRO A 63 -10.74 17.00 -10.91
C PRO A 63 -9.22 17.23 -10.86
N GLU A 64 -8.72 17.83 -9.78
CA GLU A 64 -7.30 18.14 -9.57
C GLU A 64 -6.47 16.86 -9.44
N PHE A 65 -6.97 15.87 -8.67
CA PHE A 65 -6.31 14.58 -8.53
C PHE A 65 -6.19 13.87 -9.88
N ARG A 66 -7.29 13.82 -10.63
CA ARG A 66 -7.32 13.16 -11.95
C ARG A 66 -6.35 13.82 -12.93
N ALA A 67 -6.30 15.15 -12.96
CA ALA A 67 -5.35 15.90 -13.78
C ALA A 67 -3.89 15.62 -13.37
N ALA A 68 -3.59 15.60 -12.07
CA ALA A 68 -2.26 15.33 -11.55
C ALA A 68 -1.77 13.91 -11.94
N VAL A 69 -2.65 12.91 -11.89
CA VAL A 69 -2.35 11.54 -12.33
C VAL A 69 -2.02 11.50 -13.83
N ALA A 70 -2.87 12.11 -14.67
CA ALA A 70 -2.64 12.14 -16.12
C ALA A 70 -1.29 12.82 -16.45
N GLU A 71 -1.00 13.96 -15.83
CA GLU A 71 0.27 14.67 -16.05
C GLU A 71 1.48 13.88 -15.53
N TRP A 72 1.35 13.11 -14.44
CA TRP A 72 2.41 12.21 -14.01
C TRP A 72 2.67 11.09 -15.02
N PHE A 73 1.62 10.48 -15.57
CA PHE A 73 1.74 9.46 -16.62
C PHE A 73 2.40 10.02 -17.88
N LYS A 74 2.02 11.22 -18.31
CA LYS A 74 2.65 11.91 -19.43
C LYS A 74 4.14 12.10 -19.22
N ARG A 75 4.55 12.59 -18.05
CA ARG A 75 5.96 12.81 -17.72
C ARG A 75 6.76 11.51 -17.58
N ARG A 76 6.19 10.48 -16.94
CA ARG A 76 6.95 9.30 -16.50
C ARG A 76 6.82 8.10 -17.44
N ARG A 77 5.72 8.01 -18.17
CA ARG A 77 5.33 6.89 -19.04
C ARG A 77 5.07 7.29 -20.48
N GLY A 78 4.97 8.59 -20.78
CA GLY A 78 4.80 9.09 -22.16
C GLY A 78 3.40 8.86 -22.73
N VAL A 79 2.40 8.66 -21.87
CA VAL A 79 0.98 8.46 -22.22
C VAL A 79 0.11 9.57 -21.65
#